data_AF-A0A4Q7TCX7-F1
#
_entry.id   AF-A0A4Q7TCX7-F1
#
_cell.length_a   1.000
_cell.length_b   1.000
_cell.length_c   1.000
_cell.angle_alpha   90.00
_cell.angle_beta   90.00
_cell.angle_gamma   90.00
#
_symmetry.space_group_name_H-M   'P 1'
#
loop_
_entity.id
_entity.type
_entity.pdbx_description
1 polymer ?
#
loop_
_entity_poly.entity_id
_entity_poly.type
_entity_poly.pdbx_seq_one_letter_code
_entity_poly.pdbx_strand_id
1 'polypeptide(L)' 'MSDGLDTATATATATAISAEERAKRQRAIDFARGSIRFEGLIPSPEAEQISQRFISGEITIEEALAEVGALYGQHHGR' A
#
# COMPACT_ATOMS: atom_id res chain seq x y z
N MET A 1 -14.33 -19.75 -31.80
CA MET A 1 -13.34 -19.99 -30.74
C MET A 1 -13.16 -18.65 -30.07
N SER A 2 -13.82 -18.45 -28.93
CA SER A 2 -13.84 -17.17 -28.21
C SER A 2 -12.56 -17.08 -27.39
N ASP A 3 -11.84 -15.98 -27.56
CA ASP A 3 -10.61 -15.64 -26.86
C ASP A 3 -10.79 -15.81 -25.34
N GLY A 4 -9.86 -16.56 -24.76
CA GLY A 4 -9.73 -16.74 -23.32
C GLY A 4 -9.32 -15.41 -22.69
N LEU A 5 -9.96 -15.10 -21.57
CA LEU A 5 -9.43 -14.17 -20.58
C LEU A 5 -8.06 -14.70 -20.13
N ASP A 6 -7.00 -14.24 -20.79
CA ASP A 6 -5.66 -14.30 -20.20
C ASP A 6 -5.60 -13.19 -19.16
N THR A 7 -5.84 -13.60 -17.92
CA THR A 7 -5.51 -12.88 -16.69
C THR A 7 -4.00 -12.65 -16.68
N ALA A 8 -3.54 -11.66 -17.43
CA ALA A 8 -2.16 -11.25 -17.46
C ALA A 8 -1.82 -10.67 -16.08
N THR A 9 -1.17 -11.53 -15.28
CA THR A 9 -0.45 -11.18 -14.06
C THR A 9 0.57 -10.12 -14.43
N ALA A 10 0.20 -8.84 -14.24
CA ALA A 10 1.11 -7.73 -14.41
C ALA A 10 2.00 -7.67 -13.16
N THR A 11 3.02 -8.54 -13.11
CA THR A 11 4.17 -8.33 -12.25
C THR A 11 4.89 -7.10 -12.79
N ALA A 12 4.45 -5.92 -12.35
CA ALA A 12 5.08 -4.66 -12.70
C ALA A 12 6.49 -4.67 -12.07
N THR A 13 7.49 -4.81 -12.92
CA THR A 13 8.90 -4.67 -12.57
C THR A 13 9.07 -3.32 -11.88
N ALA A 14 9.23 -3.33 -10.56
CA ALA A 14 9.38 -2.14 -9.74
C ALA A 14 10.49 -1.26 -10.32
N THR A 15 10.09 -0.19 -11.02
CA THR A 15 11.05 0.82 -11.46
C THR A 15 11.52 1.51 -10.19
N ALA A 16 12.82 1.40 -9.90
CA ALA A 16 13.40 2.04 -8.72
C ALA A 16 13.01 3.52 -8.69
N ILE A 17 12.17 3.90 -7.72
CA ILE A 17 11.70 5.28 -7.57
C ILE A 17 12.87 6.19 -7.17
N SER A 18 12.78 7.47 -7.52
CA SER A 18 13.80 8.45 -7.13
C SER A 18 13.87 8.63 -5.62
N ALA A 19 15.01 9.12 -5.13
CA ALA A 19 15.15 9.48 -3.72
C ALA A 19 14.16 10.57 -3.28
N GLU A 20 13.84 11.50 -4.20
CA GLU A 20 12.83 12.54 -3.97
C GLU A 20 11.43 11.94 -3.81
N GLU A 21 11.04 11.02 -4.69
CA GLU A 21 9.75 10.34 -4.60
C GLU A 21 9.66 9.49 -3.33
N ARG A 22 10.73 8.77 -2.97
CA ARG A 22 10.80 8.04 -1.69
C ARG A 22 10.61 8.98 -0.50
N ALA A 23 11.28 10.13 -0.49
CA ALA A 23 11.15 11.12 0.59
C ALA A 23 9.73 11.73 0.65
N LYS A 24 9.10 11.96 -0.50
CA LYS A 24 7.71 12.40 -0.58
C LYS A 24 6.76 11.36 0.01
N ARG A 25 6.91 10.08 -0.36
CA ARG A 25 6.10 8.97 0.18
C ARG A 25 6.31 8.80 1.69
N GLN A 26 7.55 8.89 2.17
CA GLN A 26 7.86 8.83 3.60
C GLN A 26 7.08 9.91 4.38
N ARG A 27 7.12 11.17 3.92
CA ARG A 27 6.36 12.27 4.56
C ARG A 27 4.86 12.02 4.56
N ALA A 28 4.31 11.48 3.47
CA ALA A 28 2.88 11.16 3.39
C ALA A 28 2.48 10.08 4.40
N ILE A 29 3.28 9.02 4.54
CA ILE A 29 3.03 7.97 5.54
C ILE A 29 3.22 8.49 6.96
N ASP A 30 4.23 9.33 7.22
CA ASP A 30 4.42 9.91 8.55
C ASP A 30 3.26 10.82 8.95
N PHE A 31 2.72 11.60 8.00
CA PHE A 31 1.50 12.37 8.21
C PHE A 31 0.31 11.46 8.50
N ALA A 32 0.08 10.41 7.72
CA ALA A 32 -1.00 9.46 7.94
C ALA A 32 -0.91 8.77 9.31
N ARG A 33 0.29 8.34 9.73
CA ARG A 33 0.53 7.80 11.08
C ARG A 33 0.22 8.83 12.15
N GLY A 34 0.62 10.09 11.95
CA GLY A 34 0.30 11.20 12.85
C GLY A 34 -1.20 11.36 13.03
N SER A 35 -1.96 11.40 11.94
CA SER A 35 -3.42 11.49 11.96
C SER A 35 -4.07 10.30 12.68
N ILE A 36 -3.64 9.07 12.39
CA ILE A 36 -4.19 7.88 13.06
C ILE A 36 -3.93 7.92 14.57
N ARG A 37 -2.72 8.29 14.98
CA ARG A 37 -2.37 8.41 16.41
C ARG A 37 -3.10 9.56 17.11
N PHE A 38 -3.39 10.64 16.39
CA PHE A 38 -4.18 11.76 16.91
C PHE A 38 -5.59 11.31 17.31
N GLU A 39 -6.16 10.35 16.57
CA GLU A 39 -7.45 9.70 16.88
C GLU A 39 -7.34 8.61 17.97
N GLY A 40 -6.17 8.44 18.60
CA GLY A 40 -5.93 7.42 19.63
C GLY A 40 -5.77 5.99 19.09
N LEU A 41 -5.55 5.83 17.78
CA LEU A 41 -5.37 4.54 17.12
C LEU A 41 -3.89 4.27 16.80
N ILE A 42 -3.55 2.99 16.60
CA ILE A 42 -2.21 2.56 16.17
C ILE A 42 -2.38 1.69 14.92
N PRO A 43 -1.68 1.98 13.80
CA PRO A 43 -1.67 1.08 12.64
C PRO A 43 -1.19 -0.32 13.02
N SER A 44 -1.80 -1.36 12.44
CA SER A 44 -1.33 -2.73 12.65
C SER A 44 0.06 -2.95 12.02
N PRO A 45 0.83 -3.96 12.47
CA PRO A 45 2.11 -4.31 11.85
C PRO A 45 2.01 -4.60 10.34
N GLU A 46 0.91 -5.20 9.90
CA GLU A 46 0.64 -5.52 8.50
C GLU A 46 0.43 -4.24 7.68
N ALA A 47 -0.33 -3.27 8.21
CA ALA A 47 -0.51 -1.97 7.56
C ALA A 47 0.82 -1.17 7.46
N GLU A 48 1.69 -1.30 8.46
CA GLU A 48 3.04 -0.72 8.41
C GLU A 48 3.90 -1.38 7.33
N GLN A 49 3.83 -2.70 7.15
CA GLN A 49 4.54 -3.40 6.07
C GLN A 49 4.09 -2.93 4.68
N ILE A 50 2.78 -2.77 4.47
CA ILE A 50 2.23 -2.23 3.21
C ILE A 50 2.77 -0.81 2.97
N SER A 51 2.78 0.02 4.01
CA SER A 51 3.33 1.38 3.93
C SER A 51 4.81 1.40 3.55
N GLN A 52 5.62 0.47 4.08
CA GLN A 52 7.05 0.37 3.73
C GLN A 52 7.27 -0.05 2.28
N ARG A 53 6.47 -0.99 1.77
CA ARG A 53 6.49 -1.41 0.36
C ARG A 53 6.09 -0.24 -0.57
N PHE A 54 5.13 0.57 -0.17
CA PHE A 54 4.80 1.80 -0.90
C PHE A 54 5.96 2.81 -0.87
N ILE A 55 6.57 3.05 0.29
CA ILE A 55 7.73 3.96 0.42
C ILE A 55 8.94 3.48 -0.40
N SER A 56 9.19 2.18 -0.46
CA SER A 56 10.32 1.61 -1.20
C SER A 56 10.15 1.74 -2.71
N GLY A 57 8.91 1.85 -3.18
CA GLY A 57 8.54 1.82 -4.59
C GLY A 57 8.21 0.42 -5.10
N GLU A 58 8.08 -0.57 -4.20
CA GLU A 58 7.72 -1.94 -4.55
C GLU A 58 6.27 -2.04 -5.03
N ILE A 59 5.38 -1.22 -4.47
CA ILE A 59 3.96 -1.13 -4.87
C ILE A 59 3.53 0.30 -5.19
N THR A 60 2.49 0.41 -5.99
CA THR A 60 1.81 1.68 -6.29
C THR A 60 0.92 2.11 -5.12
N ILE A 61 0.37 3.33 -5.20
CA ILE A 61 -0.58 3.80 -4.19
C ILE A 61 -1.91 3.04 -4.30
N GLU A 62 -2.34 2.70 -5.52
CA GLU A 62 -3.56 1.93 -5.76
C GLU A 62 -3.48 0.53 -5.14
N GLU A 63 -2.33 -0.13 -5.29
CA GLU A 63 -2.05 -1.43 -4.66
C GLU A 63 -2.02 -1.30 -3.13
N ALA A 64 -1.34 -0.29 -2.59
CA ALA A 64 -1.28 -0.06 -1.15
C ALA A 64 -2.68 0.19 -0.54
N LEU A 65 -3.52 0.98 -1.21
CA LEU A 65 -4.90 1.25 -0.77
C LEU A 65 -5.77 -0.01 -0.84
N ALA A 66 -5.64 -0.80 -1.91
CA ALA A 66 -6.36 -2.06 -2.05
C ALA A 66 -5.98 -3.08 -0.95
N GLU A 67 -4.67 -3.23 -0.68
CA GLU A 67 -4.17 -4.15 0.35
C GLU A 67 -4.60 -3.70 1.77
N VAL A 68 -4.51 -2.40 2.09
CA VAL A 68 -4.99 -1.88 3.39
C VAL A 68 -6.51 -2.06 3.53
N GLY A 69 -7.26 -1.81 2.47
CA GLY A 69 -8.71 -2.03 2.45
C GLY A 69 -9.07 -3.50 2.69
N ALA A 70 -8.37 -4.42 2.03
CA ALA A 70 -8.54 -5.86 2.24
C ALA A 70 -8.18 -6.29 3.66
N LEU A 71 -7.07 -5.79 4.22
CA LEU A 71 -6.62 -6.09 5.58
C LEU A 71 -7.72 -5.76 6.61
N TYR A 72 -8.22 -4.52 6.62
CA TYR A 72 -9.22 -4.12 7.62
C TYR A 72 -10.64 -4.61 7.30
N GLY A 73 -10.96 -4.87 6.03
CA GLY A 73 -12.19 -5.54 5.62
C GLY A 73 -12.27 -7.00 6.09
N GLN A 74 -11.14 -7.71 6.11
CA GLN A 74 -11.03 -9.07 6.65
C GLN A 74 -11.21 -9.11 8.18
N HIS A 75 -10.87 -8.02 8.89
CA HIS A 75 -10.98 -7.96 10.35
C HIS A 75 -12.37 -7.59 10.88
N HIS A 76 -13.26 -6.99 10.07
CA HIS A 76 -14.62 -6.60 10.49
C HIS A 76 -15.72 -7.63 10.12
N GLY A 77 -15.35 -8.80 9.62
CA GLY A 77 -16.26 -9.86 9.18
C GLY A 77 -16.30 -11.07 10.11
N ARG A 78 -16.54 -10.89 11.41
CA ARG A 78 -16.86 -12.00 12.33
C ARG A 78 -17.93 -11.65 13.34
#